data_AF-A0A4S4K5F5-F1
#
_entry.id   AF-A0A4S4K5F5-F1
#
_cell.length_a   1.000
_cell.length_b   1.000
_cell.length_c   1.000
_cell.angle_alpha   90.00
_cell.angle_beta   90.00
_cell.angle_gamma   90.00
#
_symmetry.space_group_name_H-M   'P 1'
#
loop_
_entity.id
_entity.type
_entity.pdbx_description
1 polymer ?
#
loop_
_entity_poly.entity_id
_entity_poly.type
_entity_poly.pdbx_seq_one_letter_code
_entity_poly.pdbx_strand_id
1 'polypeptide(L)'
;MFVYNAAQIGRLEKPLSGLVLHIGEGGPNSQPSEAAWIGSAMIDNAVVPHITVYVSPSSLNAMRSVYYTKVGTHITVEPLLFNESELDAKAFLSLMAIGSSEGAPLYMQTIL
;
A
#
# COMPACT_ATOMS: atom_id res chain seq x y z
N MET A 1 -9.40 -6.61 -5.17
CA MET A 1 -9.25 -7.13 -3.80
C MET A 1 -9.82 -8.54 -3.78
N PHE A 2 -8.99 -9.56 -3.53
CA PHE A 2 -9.47 -10.93 -3.46
C PHE A 2 -9.81 -11.25 -2.00
N VAL A 3 -11.08 -11.51 -1.72
CA VAL A 3 -11.54 -11.89 -0.37
C VAL A 3 -11.00 -13.27 -0.05
N TYR A 4 -10.20 -13.38 1.00
CA TYR A 4 -9.68 -14.67 1.45
C TYR A 4 -10.80 -15.46 2.14
N ASN A 5 -10.90 -16.75 1.81
CA ASN A 5 -11.77 -17.72 2.48
C ASN A 5 -13.30 -17.49 2.36
N ALA A 6 -13.77 -16.97 1.23
CA ALA A 6 -15.20 -16.93 0.91
C ALA A 6 -15.63 -18.17 0.10
N ALA A 7 -16.44 -19.03 0.72
CA ALA A 7 -16.82 -20.34 0.15
C ALA A 7 -17.49 -20.24 -1.23
N GLN A 8 -18.17 -19.12 -1.53
CA GLN A 8 -18.86 -18.89 -2.79
C GLN A 8 -17.91 -18.62 -3.98
N ILE A 9 -16.67 -18.17 -3.72
CA ILE A 9 -15.73 -17.73 -4.77
C ILE A 9 -14.44 -18.56 -4.81
N GLY A 10 -14.35 -19.62 -4.01
CA GLY A 10 -13.17 -20.47 -3.91
C GLY A 10 -12.06 -19.89 -3.01
N ARG A 11 -10.98 -20.65 -2.84
CA ARG A 11 -9.84 -20.29 -1.98
C ARG A 11 -8.56 -20.19 -2.78
N LEU A 12 -7.86 -19.07 -2.66
CA LEU A 12 -6.47 -18.92 -3.12
C LEU A 12 -5.53 -19.47 -2.03
N GLU A 13 -4.80 -20.55 -2.33
CA GLU A 13 -3.79 -21.09 -1.40
C GLU A 13 -2.59 -20.15 -1.20
N LYS A 14 -2.30 -19.35 -2.23
CA LYS A 14 -1.27 -18.31 -2.22
C LYS A 14 -1.92 -17.00 -2.66
N PRO A 15 -2.44 -16.18 -1.73
CA PRO A 15 -3.06 -14.92 -2.10
C PRO A 15 -2.04 -14.03 -2.80
N LEU A 16 -2.45 -13.39 -3.88
CA LEU A 16 -1.60 -12.45 -4.61
C LEU A 16 -1.26 -11.26 -3.71
N SER A 17 0.03 -11.00 -3.51
CA SER A 17 0.51 -9.78 -2.85
C SER A 17 0.67 -8.68 -3.90
N GLY A 18 0.15 -7.49 -3.62
CA GLY A 18 0.31 -6.31 -4.47
C GLY A 18 1.11 -5.24 -3.73
N LEU A 19 2.05 -4.61 -4.44
CA LEU A 19 2.73 -3.40 -3.97
C LEU A 19 2.08 -2.18 -4.64
N VAL A 20 1.62 -1.23 -3.83
CA VAL A 20 1.05 0.03 -4.31
C VAL A 20 1.91 1.17 -3.80
N LEU A 21 2.52 1.92 -4.73
CA LEU A 21 3.25 3.13 -4.41
C LEU A 21 2.29 4.31 -4.53
N HIS A 22 1.98 4.93 -3.39
CA HIS A 22 1.07 6.08 -3.31
C HIS A 22 1.84 7.30 -2.80
N ILE A 23 1.81 8.37 -3.60
CA ILE A 23 2.32 9.69 -3.19
C ILE A 23 1.18 10.42 -2.50
N GLY A 24 1.36 10.76 -1.22
CA GLY A 24 0.38 11.49 -0.44
C GLY A 24 1.05 12.47 0.53
N GLU A 25 0.26 13.39 1.06
CA GLU A 25 0.71 14.36 2.05
C GLU A 25 0.86 13.68 3.43
N GLY A 26 1.91 14.06 4.17
CA GLY A 26 2.10 13.65 5.57
C GLY A 26 1.64 14.75 6.53
N GLY A 27 0.97 14.37 7.63
CA GLY A 27 0.48 15.31 8.63
C GLY A 27 -0.80 14.88 9.34
N PRO A 28 -1.31 15.67 10.29
CA PRO A 28 -2.50 15.34 11.08
C PRO A 28 -3.80 15.23 10.26
N ASN A 29 -3.86 15.95 9.14
CA ASN A 29 -5.02 15.97 8.24
C ASN A 29 -4.87 15.00 7.06
N SER A 30 -3.80 14.21 7.02
CA SER A 30 -3.58 13.22 5.99
C SER A 30 -4.68 12.17 5.99
N GLN A 31 -5.02 11.70 4.79
CA GLN A 31 -5.91 10.56 4.62
C GLN A 31 -5.08 9.29 4.38
N PRO A 32 -5.59 8.11 4.81
CA PRO A 32 -4.98 6.85 4.43
C PRO A 32 -5.03 6.68 2.91
N SER A 33 -4.09 5.90 2.36
CA SER A 33 -4.15 5.55 0.94
C SER A 33 -5.44 4.80 0.62
N GLU A 34 -5.99 5.02 -0.57
CA GLU A 34 -7.23 4.36 -1.01
C GLU A 34 -7.09 2.82 -0.95
N ALA A 35 -5.94 2.29 -1.36
CA ALA A 35 -5.66 0.86 -1.30
C ALA A 35 -5.71 0.30 0.12
N ALA A 36 -5.15 1.00 1.11
CA ALA A 36 -5.23 0.59 2.51
C ALA A 36 -6.65 0.74 3.05
N TRP A 37 -7.36 1.80 2.68
CA TRP A 37 -8.75 2.04 3.09
C TRP A 37 -9.68 0.94 2.59
N ILE A 38 -9.71 0.70 1.27
CA ILE A 38 -10.54 -0.35 0.67
C ILE A 38 -10.10 -1.73 1.15
N GLY A 39 -8.80 -1.98 1.21
CA GLY A 39 -8.24 -3.25 1.68
C GLY A 39 -8.66 -3.58 3.11
N SER A 40 -8.80 -2.57 3.96
CA SER A 40 -9.18 -2.71 5.37
C SER A 40 -10.69 -2.84 5.60
N ALA A 41 -11.50 -2.64 4.56
CA ALA A 41 -12.95 -2.64 4.70
C ALA A 41 -13.43 -3.99 5.23
N MET A 42 -13.90 -3.97 6.47
CA MET A 42 -14.53 -5.12 7.12
C MET A 42 -15.89 -5.33 6.46
N ILE A 43 -15.97 -6.33 5.59
CA ILE A 43 -17.23 -6.83 5.06
C ILE A 43 -17.65 -8.00 5.94
N ASP A 44 -18.92 -8.07 6.35
CA ASP A 44 -19.45 -9.18 7.14
C ASP A 44 -19.12 -10.52 6.45
N ASN A 45 -18.49 -11.44 7.19
CA ASN A 45 -18.02 -12.75 6.73
C ASN A 45 -16.82 -12.75 5.77
N ALA A 46 -16.15 -11.62 5.54
CA ALA A 46 -14.91 -11.56 4.77
C ALA A 46 -13.68 -11.54 5.68
N VAL A 47 -12.66 -12.34 5.34
CA VAL A 47 -11.36 -12.23 5.98
C VAL A 47 -10.59 -11.11 5.30
N VAL A 48 -10.31 -10.05 6.05
CA VAL A 48 -9.49 -8.92 5.61
C VAL A 48 -8.04 -9.41 5.42
N PRO A 49 -7.41 -9.12 4.27
CA PRO A 49 -6.01 -9.49 4.06
C PRO A 49 -5.10 -8.74 5.03
N HIS A 50 -3.94 -9.31 5.32
CA HIS A 50 -2.91 -8.58 6.06
C HIS A 50 -2.40 -7.41 5.20
N ILE A 51 -2.37 -6.21 5.79
CA ILE A 51 -1.98 -4.98 5.12
C ILE A 51 -0.82 -4.36 5.89
N THR A 52 0.29 -4.17 5.19
CA THR A 52 1.45 -3.39 5.67
C THR A 52 1.57 -2.11 4.87
N VAL A 53 1.61 -0.98 5.57
CA VAL A 53 1.84 0.33 5.00
C VAL A 53 3.25 0.77 5.35
N TYR A 54 4.07 0.97 4.32
CA TYR A 54 5.41 1.54 4.46
C TYR A 54 5.37 3.05 4.27
N VAL A 55 5.96 3.81 5.19
CA VAL A 55 5.96 5.28 5.20
C VAL A 55 7.36 5.85 5.38
N SER A 56 7.56 7.12 5.04
CA SER A 56 8.83 7.79 5.33
C SER A 56 9.21 7.65 6.81
N PRO A 57 10.47 7.29 7.14
CA PRO A 57 10.93 7.20 8.53
C PRO A 57 10.66 8.47 9.34
N SER A 58 10.74 9.64 8.70
CA SER A 58 10.51 10.94 9.34
C SER A 58 9.05 11.20 9.73
N SER A 59 8.09 10.52 9.09
CA SER A 59 6.64 10.69 9.34
C SER A 59 6.01 9.48 10.04
N LEU A 60 6.78 8.48 10.45
CA LEU A 60 6.28 7.20 10.97
C LEU A 60 5.24 7.35 12.09
N ASN A 61 5.54 8.17 13.11
CA ASN A 61 4.64 8.34 14.25
C ASN A 61 3.35 9.08 13.87
N ALA A 62 3.45 10.10 13.02
CA ALA A 62 2.29 10.83 12.52
C ALA A 62 1.40 9.92 11.68
N MET A 63 1.99 9.15 10.76
CA MET A 63 1.24 8.23 9.91
C MET A 63 0.63 7.06 10.70
N ARG A 64 1.32 6.52 11.71
CA ARG A 64 0.73 5.54 12.64
C ARG A 64 -0.54 6.08 13.28
N SER A 65 -0.50 7.32 13.78
CA SER A 65 -1.67 7.97 14.36
C SER A 65 -2.82 8.08 13.36
N VAL A 66 -2.55 8.56 12.14
CA VAL A 66 -3.55 8.68 11.07
C VAL A 66 -4.17 7.32 10.73
N TYR A 67 -3.33 6.33 10.43
CA TYR A 67 -3.77 5.01 10.00
C TYR A 67 -4.53 4.26 11.11
N TYR A 68 -4.03 4.26 12.34
CA TYR A 68 -4.73 3.60 13.44
C TYR A 68 -6.04 4.28 13.83
N THR A 69 -6.12 5.61 13.67
CA THR A 69 -7.36 6.37 13.95
C THR A 69 -8.41 6.17 12.86
N LYS A 70 -8.00 6.17 11.59
CA LYS A 70 -8.92 6.15 10.44
C LYS A 70 -9.29 4.73 10.00
N VAL A 71 -8.32 3.84 9.96
CA VAL A 71 -8.48 2.47 9.44
C VAL A 71 -8.63 1.46 10.57
N GLY A 72 -7.79 1.57 11.61
CA GLY A 72 -7.81 0.70 12.77
C GLY A 72 -6.45 0.05 13.05
N THR A 73 -6.37 -0.73 14.12
CA THR A 73 -5.12 -1.33 14.60
C THR A 73 -4.77 -2.68 13.96
N HIS A 74 -5.62 -3.17 13.05
CA HIS A 74 -5.41 -4.44 12.35
C HIS A 74 -4.43 -4.31 11.16
N ILE A 75 -4.06 -3.08 10.77
CA ILE A 75 -3.03 -2.81 9.76
C ILE A 75 -1.67 -2.57 10.43
N THR A 76 -0.60 -2.91 9.72
CA THR A 76 0.77 -2.71 10.19
C THR A 76 1.36 -1.46 9.54
N VAL A 77 1.98 -0.57 10.31
CA VAL A 77 2.64 0.64 9.78
C VAL A 77 4.12 0.65 10.16
N GLU A 78 4.95 0.61 9.13
CA GLU A 78 6.41 0.43 9.23
C GLU A 78 7.17 1.49 8.43
N PRO A 79 8.42 1.79 8.81
CA PRO A 79 9.27 2.66 8.02
C PRO A 79 9.64 1.98 6.70
N LEU A 80 9.55 2.71 5.59
CA LEU A 80 10.09 2.31 4.30
C LEU A 80 11.61 2.51 4.35
N LEU A 81 12.35 1.40 4.36
CA LEU A 81 13.81 1.39 4.35
C LEU A 81 14.28 0.69 3.07
N PHE A 82 15.28 1.28 2.41
CA PHE A 82 15.93 0.69 1.26
C PHE A 82 17.33 0.27 1.63
N ASN A 83 17.79 -0.86 1.10
CA ASN A 83 19.20 -1.19 1.16
C ASN A 83 19.97 -0.27 0.19
N GLU A 84 21.20 0.12 0.54
CA GLU A 84 22.05 0.93 -0.35
C GLU A 84 22.25 0.26 -1.71
N SER A 85 22.30 -1.08 -1.75
CA SER A 85 22.39 -1.86 -2.99
C SER A 85 21.12 -1.84 -3.85
N GLU A 86 19.99 -1.40 -3.29
CA GLU A 86 18.68 -1.34 -3.96
C GLU A 86 18.32 0.07 -4.44
N LEU A 87 19.10 1.08 -4.04
CA LEU A 87 18.96 2.48 -4.42
C LEU A 87 19.55 2.74 -5.82
N ASP A 88 18.96 2.13 -6.85
CA ASP A 88 19.16 2.62 -8.23
C ASP A 88 18.26 3.83 -8.45
N ALA A 89 18.86 5.02 -8.44
CA ALA A 89 18.15 6.28 -8.69
C ALA A 89 17.37 6.25 -10.03
N LYS A 90 17.83 5.48 -11.01
CA LYS A 90 17.13 5.30 -12.29
C LYS A 90 15.83 4.51 -12.13
N ALA A 91 15.81 3.49 -11.28
CA ALA A 91 14.62 2.69 -10.99
C ALA A 91 13.55 3.54 -10.28
N PHE A 92 13.93 4.35 -9.29
CA PHE A 92 13.01 5.27 -8.60
C PHE A 92 12.48 6.37 -9.52
N LEU A 93 13.33 6.99 -10.33
CA LEU A 93 12.90 8.01 -11.30
C LEU A 93 11.93 7.42 -12.35
N SER A 94 12.17 6.18 -12.76
CA SER A 94 11.28 5.44 -13.66
C SER A 94 9.94 5.10 -13.01
N LEU A 95 9.93 4.67 -11.74
CA LEU A 95 8.71 4.39 -10.96
C LEU A 95 7.88 5.64 -10.69
N MET A 96 8.53 6.81 -10.56
CA MET A 96 7.85 8.10 -10.36
C MET A 96 7.38 8.74 -11.68
N ALA A 97 7.63 8.11 -12.84
CA ALA A 97 7.32 8.62 -14.17
C ALA A 97 7.84 10.05 -14.44
N ILE A 98 8.91 10.47 -13.76
CA ILE A 98 9.52 11.80 -13.94
C ILE A 98 10.24 11.81 -15.30
N GLY A 99 9.59 12.42 -16.31
CA GLY A 99 10.14 12.61 -17.66
C GLY A 99 9.26 12.11 -18.81
N SER A 100 8.10 11.49 -18.55
CA SER A 100 7.19 11.00 -19.62
C SER A 100 6.02 11.98 -19.80
N SER A 101 6.13 12.92 -20.72
CA SER A 101 5.18 14.03 -20.88
C SER A 101 3.92 13.75 -21.71
N GLU A 102 3.59 12.52 -22.12
CA GLU A 102 2.42 12.29 -23.02
C GLU A 102 1.55 11.05 -22.74
N GLY A 103 1.56 10.51 -21.53
CA GLY A 103 0.60 9.45 -21.16
C GLY A 103 0.45 9.30 -19.67
N ALA A 104 -0.78 9.21 -19.17
CA ALA A 104 -1.04 8.89 -17.78
C ALA A 104 -0.34 7.56 -17.44
N PRO A 105 0.52 7.51 -16.41
CA PRO A 105 1.30 6.30 -16.12
C PRO A 105 0.34 5.15 -15.79
N LEU A 106 0.46 4.05 -16.53
CA LEU A 106 -0.34 2.86 -16.32
C LEU A 106 0.14 2.17 -15.02
N TYR A 107 -0.66 2.28 -13.96
CA TYR A 107 -0.34 1.93 -12.56
C TYR A 107 -0.23 0.42 -12.22
N MET A 108 0.10 -0.45 -13.18
CA MET A 108 0.25 -1.88 -12.89
C MET A 108 1.41 -2.49 -13.66
N GLN A 109 2.54 -2.68 -12.96
CA GLN A 109 3.60 -3.56 -13.40
C GLN A 109 3.50 -4.86 -12.60
N THR A 110 3.26 -5.98 -13.29
CA THR A 110 3.36 -7.30 -12.65
C THR A 110 4.83 -7.70 -12.66
N ILE A 111 5.42 -7.83 -11.48
CA ILE A 111 6.74 -8.47 -11.32
C ILE A 111 6.44 -9.94 -10.98
N LEU A 112 6.88 -10.85 -11.85
CA LEU A 112 6.61 -12.29 -11.78
C LEU A 112 7.73 -13.02 -11.05
#